data_AF-A0A969ST69-F1
#
_entry.id   AF-A0A969ST69-F1
#
_cell.length_a   1.000
_cell.length_b   1.000
_cell.length_c   1.000
_cell.angle_alpha   90.00
_cell.angle_beta   90.00
_cell.angle_gamma   90.00
#
_symmetry.space_group_name_H-M   'P 1'
#
loop_
_entity.id
_entity.type
_entity.pdbx_description
1 polymer ?
#
loop_
_entity_poly.entity_id
_entity_poly.type
_entity_poly.pdbx_seq_one_letter_code
_entity_poly.pdbx_strand_id
1 'polypeptide(L)'
;MSGGLPKELNHRCRQVFLQCDEFKDYDALIAVFVTDELLPFKSEIRNANNRKQLVDFCLEDLLQKRIKSGKPVLEIFLATLKDKYEVGNALHDELAALYRDVHLAFTKIEVLSKQIQLSYQQFPDVLSFNLPGEELFAGRKQLIHEFLSLSKKTRIVAIIGIPGVGKTSLMKQVASQLELNRVFWYEFHPELASLNHILITLAQFIEKQIDNGDNLTFTFKSSELSDEQRIAIIIKNLNHHRYYLFFDSVDLIEKNSKIESFFSIFKTEVNTKHNFYQ
;
A
#
# COMPACT_ATOMS: atom_id res chain seq x y z
N MET A 1 13.53 -1.56 9.49
CA MET A 1 12.71 -1.40 8.28
C MET A 1 13.53 -1.88 7.08
N SER A 2 13.10 -2.90 6.34
CA SER A 2 13.83 -3.42 5.17
C SER A 2 13.26 -2.83 3.89
N GLY A 3 13.94 -1.83 3.31
CA GLY A 3 13.55 -1.23 2.03
C GLY A 3 13.67 -2.24 0.89
N GLY A 4 12.55 -2.60 0.27
CA GLY A 4 12.40 -3.20 -1.06
C GLY A 4 13.04 -4.57 -1.39
N LEU A 5 14.20 -4.92 -0.84
CA LEU A 5 14.94 -6.15 -1.19
C LEU A 5 14.59 -7.33 -0.27
N PRO A 6 14.59 -8.58 -0.79
CA PRO A 6 14.57 -9.78 0.03
C PRO A 6 15.66 -9.76 1.11
N LYS A 7 15.36 -10.30 2.29
CA LYS A 7 16.27 -10.26 3.46
C LYS A 7 17.63 -10.89 3.16
N GLU A 8 17.62 -11.97 2.39
CA GLU A 8 18.79 -12.74 1.98
C GLU A 8 19.68 -11.90 1.06
N LEU A 9 19.07 -11.18 0.11
CA LEU A 9 19.79 -10.34 -0.83
C LEU A 9 20.32 -9.07 -0.15
N ASN A 10 19.55 -8.50 0.78
CA ASN A 10 19.97 -7.39 1.61
C ASN A 10 21.16 -7.78 2.52
N HIS A 11 21.11 -8.98 3.10
CA HIS A 11 22.23 -9.55 3.86
C HIS A 11 23.46 -9.75 2.97
N ARG A 12 23.28 -10.29 1.77
CA ARG A 12 24.38 -10.47 0.81
C ARG A 12 25.00 -9.14 0.37
N CYS A 13 24.21 -8.10 0.11
CA CYS A 13 24.73 -6.76 -0.15
C CYS A 13 25.66 -6.30 0.98
N ARG A 14 25.24 -6.48 2.24
CA ARG A 14 26.08 -6.13 3.39
C ARG A 14 27.39 -6.90 3.39
N GLN A 15 27.35 -8.22 3.16
CA GLN A 15 28.57 -9.04 3.17
C GLN A 15 29.55 -8.64 2.06
N VAL A 16 29.05 -8.37 0.86
CA VAL A 16 29.89 -7.94 -0.28
C VAL A 16 30.47 -6.55 -0.03
N PHE A 17 29.66 -5.60 0.45
CA PHE A 17 30.13 -4.23 0.73
C PHE A 17 31.17 -4.20 1.87
N LEU A 18 31.05 -5.11 2.84
CA LEU A 18 32.07 -5.30 3.88
C LEU A 18 33.41 -5.82 3.33
N GLN A 19 33.46 -6.31 2.09
CA GLN A 19 34.70 -6.74 1.43
C GLN A 19 35.26 -5.66 0.49
N CYS A 20 34.43 -4.77 -0.04
CA CYS A 20 34.84 -3.70 -0.97
C CYS A 20 35.68 -2.60 -0.30
N ASP A 21 36.80 -2.21 -0.91
CA ASP A 21 37.74 -1.20 -0.41
C ASP A 21 37.11 0.19 -0.26
N GLU A 22 36.07 0.48 -1.04
CA GLU A 22 35.29 1.72 -0.98
C GLU A 22 34.60 1.92 0.37
N PHE A 23 34.38 0.86 1.14
CA PHE A 23 33.78 0.96 2.47
C PHE A 23 34.81 1.00 3.61
N LYS A 24 36.10 1.14 3.31
CA LYS A 24 37.14 1.26 4.35
C LYS A 24 36.96 2.51 5.20
N ASP A 25 36.54 3.62 4.58
CA ASP A 25 36.26 4.91 5.19
C ASP A 25 35.24 5.70 4.35
N TYR A 26 34.75 6.80 4.90
CA TYR A 26 33.72 7.62 4.26
C TYR A 26 34.19 8.29 2.97
N ASP A 27 35.45 8.75 2.91
CA ASP A 27 35.97 9.44 1.74
C ASP A 27 36.08 8.50 0.53
N ALA A 28 36.52 7.26 0.77
CA ALA A 28 36.57 6.21 -0.23
C ALA A 28 35.17 5.85 -0.77
N LEU A 29 34.15 5.83 0.10
CA LEU A 29 32.77 5.56 -0.30
C LEU A 29 32.23 6.69 -1.17
N ILE A 30 32.41 7.92 -0.72
CA ILE A 30 31.92 9.12 -1.40
C ILE A 30 32.58 9.31 -2.78
N ALA A 31 33.79 8.80 -2.98
CA ALA A 31 34.44 8.76 -4.28
C ALA A 31 33.74 7.85 -5.32
N VAL A 32 32.79 7.00 -4.91
CA VAL A 32 31.93 6.23 -5.85
C VAL A 32 30.84 7.13 -6.45
N PHE A 33 30.42 8.18 -5.75
CA PHE A 33 29.31 9.06 -6.13
C PHE A 33 29.73 10.22 -7.06
N VAL A 34 30.75 10.02 -7.88
CA VAL A 34 31.29 11.05 -8.79
C VAL A 34 30.63 11.03 -10.17
N THR A 35 29.88 9.98 -10.49
CA THR A 35 29.15 9.88 -11.76
C THR A 35 27.94 10.81 -11.76
N ASP A 36 27.56 11.34 -12.92
CA ASP A 36 26.44 12.28 -13.05
C ASP A 36 25.13 11.73 -12.46
N GLU A 37 24.92 10.42 -12.53
CA GLU A 37 23.73 9.75 -11.99
C GLU A 37 23.75 9.62 -10.45
N LEU A 38 24.93 9.50 -9.83
CA LEU A 38 25.06 9.33 -8.38
C LEU A 38 25.37 10.63 -7.65
N LEU A 39 25.92 11.62 -8.34
CA LEU A 39 26.33 12.91 -7.77
C LEU A 39 25.24 13.60 -6.94
N PRO A 40 23.94 13.62 -7.35
CA PRO A 40 22.89 14.22 -6.53
C PRO A 40 22.77 13.61 -5.13
N PHE A 41 23.09 12.33 -4.99
CA PHE A 41 22.93 11.59 -3.73
C PHE A 41 24.16 11.65 -2.84
N LYS A 42 25.29 12.18 -3.33
CA LYS A 42 26.57 12.25 -2.63
C LYS A 42 26.45 12.90 -1.25
N SER A 43 25.74 14.03 -1.18
CA SER A 43 25.57 14.81 0.07
C SER A 43 24.60 14.17 1.07
N GLU A 44 23.87 13.15 0.63
CA GLU A 44 22.80 12.53 1.40
C GLU A 44 23.22 11.19 2.03
N ILE A 45 24.48 10.77 1.85
CA ILE A 45 25.02 9.56 2.47
C ILE A 45 25.50 9.89 3.87
N ARG A 46 25.00 9.16 4.86
CA ARG A 46 25.42 9.36 6.25
C ARG A 46 26.84 8.86 6.48
N ASN A 47 27.60 9.63 7.24
CA ASN A 47 28.91 9.22 7.74
C ASN A 47 28.78 8.25 8.93
N ALA A 48 29.78 7.40 9.15
CA ALA A 48 29.84 6.45 10.25
C ALA A 48 31.27 6.25 10.76
N ASN A 49 31.37 5.90 12.05
CA ASN A 49 32.67 5.73 12.73
C ASN A 49 33.30 4.35 12.51
N ASN A 50 32.61 3.44 11.83
CA ASN A 50 33.15 2.13 11.48
C ASN A 50 32.54 1.60 10.18
N ARG A 51 33.29 0.71 9.53
CA ARG A 51 32.94 0.09 8.24
C ARG A 51 31.56 -0.55 8.24
N LYS A 52 31.17 -1.26 9.30
CA LYS A 52 29.86 -1.94 9.36
C LYS A 52 28.70 -0.93 9.35
N GLN A 53 28.79 0.09 10.19
CA GLN A 53 27.79 1.17 10.21
C GLN A 53 27.77 1.96 8.90
N LEU A 54 28.93 2.16 8.26
CA LEU A 54 29.01 2.84 6.97
C LEU A 54 28.29 2.04 5.87
N VAL A 55 28.47 0.71 5.86
CA VAL A 55 27.73 -0.20 4.97
C VAL A 55 26.23 -0.14 5.25
N ASP A 56 25.82 -0.22 6.52
CA ASP A 56 24.41 -0.19 6.90
C ASP A 56 23.73 1.12 6.49
N PHE A 57 24.34 2.26 6.78
CA PHE A 57 23.82 3.57 6.39
C PHE A 57 23.76 3.75 4.88
N CYS A 58 24.84 3.44 4.17
CA CYS A 58 24.85 3.51 2.71
C CYS A 58 23.74 2.66 2.10
N LEU A 59 23.59 1.41 2.55
CA LEU A 59 22.56 0.52 2.04
C LEU A 59 21.14 1.04 2.34
N GLU A 60 20.89 1.51 3.57
CA GLU A 60 19.60 2.12 3.94
C GLU A 60 19.27 3.36 3.11
N ASP A 61 20.26 4.24 2.91
CA ASP A 61 20.11 5.49 2.18
C ASP A 61 19.83 5.22 0.70
N LEU A 62 20.54 4.27 0.09
CA LEU A 62 20.39 3.93 -1.33
C LEU A 62 19.08 3.18 -1.63
N LEU A 63 18.58 2.36 -0.70
CA LEU A 63 17.38 1.54 -0.93
C LEU A 63 16.11 2.37 -1.11
N GLN A 64 16.02 3.50 -0.41
CA GLN A 64 14.85 4.37 -0.44
C GLN A 64 14.83 5.33 -1.63
N LYS A 65 15.94 5.42 -2.38
CA LYS A 65 16.11 6.44 -3.41
C LYS A 65 15.90 5.89 -4.82
N ARG A 66 15.37 6.76 -5.68
CA ARG A 66 15.18 6.53 -7.11
C ARG A 66 15.68 7.75 -7.87
N ILE A 67 16.25 7.56 -9.06
CA ILE A 67 16.54 8.67 -9.96
C ILE A 67 15.26 9.13 -10.66
N LYS A 68 15.30 10.24 -11.40
CA LYS A 68 14.12 10.81 -12.09
C LYS A 68 13.42 9.84 -13.06
N SER A 69 14.15 8.88 -13.64
CA SER A 69 13.57 7.84 -14.50
C SER A 69 12.88 6.70 -13.73
N GLY A 70 12.90 6.73 -12.40
CA GLY A 70 12.35 5.68 -11.54
C GLY A 70 13.33 4.53 -11.25
N LYS A 71 14.55 4.56 -11.81
CA LYS A 71 15.55 3.51 -11.57
C LYS A 71 16.08 3.54 -10.12
N PRO A 72 16.22 2.37 -9.44
CA PRO A 72 16.83 2.28 -8.11
C PRO A 72 18.26 2.80 -8.07
N VAL A 73 18.54 3.72 -7.14
CA VAL A 73 19.90 4.28 -7.00
C VAL A 73 20.90 3.19 -6.58
N LEU A 74 20.49 2.22 -5.76
CA LEU A 74 21.31 1.07 -5.40
C LEU A 74 21.81 0.27 -6.62
N GLU A 75 21.00 0.15 -7.67
CA GLU A 75 21.39 -0.57 -8.89
C GLU A 75 22.51 0.18 -9.63
N ILE A 76 22.37 1.50 -9.77
CA ILE A 76 23.37 2.37 -10.39
C ILE A 76 24.66 2.36 -9.57
N PHE A 77 24.53 2.40 -8.25
CA PHE A 77 25.65 2.29 -7.33
C PHE A 77 26.39 0.96 -7.49
N LEU A 78 25.68 -0.17 -7.55
CA LEU A 78 26.29 -1.49 -7.77
C LEU A 78 27.00 -1.60 -9.12
N ALA A 79 26.42 -1.04 -10.19
CA ALA A 79 27.08 -1.00 -11.50
C ALA A 79 28.38 -0.19 -11.44
N THR A 80 28.31 1.01 -10.86
CA THR A 80 29.47 1.91 -10.70
C THR A 80 30.55 1.27 -9.83
N LEU A 81 30.16 0.61 -8.75
CA LEU A 81 31.07 -0.07 -7.84
C LEU A 81 31.74 -1.27 -8.51
N LYS A 82 30.98 -2.08 -9.26
CA LYS A 82 31.51 -3.20 -10.04
C LYS A 82 32.58 -2.74 -11.03
N ASP A 83 32.33 -1.64 -11.76
CA ASP A 83 33.25 -1.14 -12.80
C ASP A 83 34.59 -0.61 -12.25
N LYS A 84 34.71 -0.43 -10.92
CA LYS A 84 35.98 -0.10 -10.28
C LYS A 84 36.92 -1.30 -10.10
N TYR A 85 36.41 -2.52 -10.20
CA TYR A 85 37.19 -3.75 -10.07
C TYR A 85 37.49 -4.33 -11.46
N GLU A 86 38.70 -4.85 -11.66
CA GLU A 86 39.10 -5.46 -12.92
C GLU A 86 38.34 -6.77 -13.18
N VAL A 87 38.08 -7.05 -14.47
CA VAL A 87 37.46 -8.32 -14.90
C VAL A 87 38.38 -9.49 -14.53
N GLY A 88 37.83 -10.50 -13.85
CA GLY A 88 38.59 -11.62 -13.29
C GLY A 88 38.95 -11.46 -11.81
N ASN A 89 38.67 -10.29 -11.20
CA ASN A 89 38.67 -10.15 -9.76
C ASN A 89 37.44 -10.84 -9.16
N ALA A 90 37.61 -11.64 -8.10
CA ALA A 90 36.51 -12.33 -7.44
C ALA A 90 35.40 -11.37 -6.95
N LEU A 91 35.78 -10.17 -6.47
CA LEU A 91 34.83 -9.13 -6.07
C LEU A 91 34.12 -8.50 -7.27
N HIS A 92 34.80 -8.35 -8.42
CA HIS A 92 34.12 -7.92 -9.65
C HIS A 92 33.01 -8.91 -10.01
N ASP A 93 33.31 -10.20 -9.98
CA ASP A 93 32.36 -11.25 -10.36
C ASP A 93 31.21 -11.37 -9.35
N GLU A 94 31.51 -11.21 -8.06
CA GLU A 94 30.51 -11.21 -7.00
C GLU A 94 29.60 -9.97 -7.06
N LEU A 95 30.16 -8.77 -7.29
CA LEU A 95 29.40 -7.55 -7.53
C LEU A 95 28.58 -7.64 -8.81
N ALA A 96 29.09 -8.27 -9.87
CA ALA A 96 28.36 -8.51 -11.10
C ALA A 96 27.16 -9.45 -10.86
N ALA A 97 27.35 -10.51 -10.08
CA ALA A 97 26.27 -11.40 -9.67
C ALA A 97 25.25 -10.69 -8.80
N LEU A 98 25.72 -9.91 -7.81
CA LEU A 98 24.86 -9.14 -6.93
C LEU A 98 24.04 -8.08 -7.68
N TYR A 99 24.68 -7.37 -8.61
CA TYR A 99 24.01 -6.43 -9.51
C TYR A 99 22.90 -7.12 -10.30
N ARG A 100 23.18 -8.28 -10.91
CA ARG A 100 22.16 -9.05 -11.64
C ARG A 100 21.02 -9.47 -10.73
N ASP A 101 21.30 -9.97 -9.53
CA ASP A 101 20.27 -10.44 -8.60
C ASP A 101 19.42 -9.28 -8.06
N VAL A 102 20.03 -8.12 -7.77
CA VAL A 102 19.34 -6.89 -7.37
C VAL A 102 18.51 -6.32 -8.51
N HIS A 103 19.07 -6.27 -9.72
CA HIS A 103 18.33 -5.87 -10.92
C HIS A 103 17.14 -6.81 -11.16
N LEU A 104 17.33 -8.14 -11.08
CA LEU A 104 16.25 -9.11 -11.19
C LEU A 104 15.22 -8.95 -10.08
N ALA A 105 15.62 -8.67 -8.84
CA ALA A 105 14.70 -8.43 -7.75
C ALA A 105 13.86 -7.16 -8.00
N PHE A 106 14.47 -6.06 -8.44
CA PHE A 106 13.74 -4.84 -8.76
C PHE A 106 12.88 -4.97 -10.01
N THR A 107 13.37 -5.62 -11.06
CA THR A 107 12.59 -5.94 -12.27
C THR A 107 11.44 -6.88 -11.93
N LYS A 108 11.63 -7.88 -11.06
CA LYS A 108 10.55 -8.74 -10.60
C LYS A 108 9.55 -7.95 -9.77
N ILE A 109 9.99 -7.04 -8.91
CA ILE A 109 9.09 -6.14 -8.17
C ILE A 109 8.33 -5.22 -9.13
N GLU A 110 8.98 -4.71 -10.17
CA GLU A 110 8.37 -3.81 -11.17
C GLU A 110 7.42 -4.57 -12.11
N VAL A 111 7.78 -5.78 -12.52
CA VAL A 111 6.95 -6.68 -13.31
C VAL A 111 5.80 -7.20 -12.47
N LEU A 112 6.01 -7.53 -11.19
CA LEU A 112 4.93 -7.86 -10.26
C LEU A 112 4.07 -6.64 -10.01
N SER A 113 4.61 -5.43 -9.85
CA SER A 113 3.80 -4.23 -9.67
C SER A 113 3.01 -3.91 -10.94
N LYS A 114 3.61 -4.10 -12.13
CA LYS A 114 2.93 -3.95 -13.43
C LYS A 114 1.94 -5.07 -13.69
N GLN A 115 2.21 -6.32 -13.29
CA GLN A 115 1.28 -7.43 -13.39
C GLN A 115 0.15 -7.29 -12.37
N ILE A 116 0.43 -6.76 -11.18
CA ILE A 116 -0.54 -6.33 -10.19
C ILE A 116 -1.37 -5.18 -10.77
N GLN A 117 -0.76 -4.21 -11.48
CA GLN A 117 -1.45 -3.11 -12.16
C GLN A 117 -2.27 -3.53 -13.39
N LEU A 118 -1.80 -4.54 -14.13
CA LEU A 118 -2.49 -5.17 -15.25
C LEU A 118 -3.57 -6.14 -14.76
N SER A 119 -3.40 -6.77 -13.60
CA SER A 119 -4.45 -7.53 -12.91
C SER A 119 -5.41 -6.63 -12.16
N TYR A 120 -5.03 -5.41 -11.75
CA TYR A 120 -5.97 -4.35 -11.37
C TYR A 120 -6.81 -3.89 -12.57
N GLN A 121 -6.28 -3.95 -13.78
CA GLN A 121 -7.03 -3.72 -15.02
C GLN A 121 -7.89 -4.90 -15.48
N GLN A 122 -7.64 -6.13 -14.99
CA GLN A 122 -8.40 -7.33 -15.37
C GLN A 122 -9.31 -7.90 -14.27
N PHE A 123 -9.02 -7.65 -12.99
CA PHE A 123 -9.70 -8.18 -11.79
C PHE A 123 -9.46 -7.26 -10.57
N PRO A 124 -10.27 -6.21 -10.37
CA PRO A 124 -9.95 -5.12 -9.42
C PRO A 124 -10.18 -5.46 -7.93
N ASP A 125 -10.62 -6.69 -7.63
CA ASP A 125 -11.35 -6.99 -6.41
C ASP A 125 -10.66 -7.98 -5.44
N VAL A 126 -9.36 -8.26 -5.61
CA VAL A 126 -8.67 -9.26 -4.78
C VAL A 126 -7.48 -8.66 -4.04
N LEU A 127 -7.79 -8.11 -2.86
CA LEU A 127 -6.99 -8.16 -1.62
C LEU A 127 -5.49 -7.83 -1.71
N SER A 128 -5.13 -6.62 -1.29
CA SER A 128 -3.96 -6.43 -0.42
C SER A 128 -4.15 -5.24 0.51
N PHE A 129 -4.60 -5.55 1.73
CA PHE A 129 -4.44 -4.68 2.89
C PHE A 129 -2.95 -4.35 3.06
N ASN A 130 -2.55 -3.15 2.69
CA ASN A 130 -1.36 -2.48 3.21
C ASN A 130 -1.82 -1.09 3.65
N LEU A 131 -2.21 -0.97 4.93
CA LEU A 131 -2.24 0.35 5.57
C LEU A 131 -0.78 0.84 5.58
N PRO A 132 -0.42 1.93 4.86
CA PRO A 132 0.93 2.48 4.92
C PRO A 132 1.17 3.08 6.31
N GLY A 133 2.42 2.99 6.77
CA GLY A 133 2.87 3.28 8.13
C GLY A 133 2.49 4.67 8.67
N GLU A 134 2.39 4.73 10.00
CA GLU A 134 1.94 5.83 10.85
C GLU A 134 2.76 7.14 10.79
N GLU A 135 3.60 7.35 9.78
CA GLU A 135 4.58 8.43 9.85
C GLU A 135 4.06 9.75 9.24
N LEU A 136 3.98 10.74 10.14
CA LEU A 136 4.09 12.19 9.89
C LEU A 136 2.90 12.92 9.25
N PHE A 137 1.86 13.20 10.04
CA PHE A 137 1.03 14.40 9.85
C PHE A 137 0.69 15.03 11.21
N ALA A 138 1.62 15.81 11.77
CA ALA A 138 1.42 16.54 13.02
C ALA A 138 0.36 17.63 12.82
N GLY A 139 -0.72 17.61 13.60
CA GLY A 139 -1.71 18.71 13.67
C GLY A 139 -3.19 18.34 13.55
N ARG A 140 -3.55 17.08 13.27
CA ARG A 140 -4.96 16.66 13.08
C ARG A 140 -5.58 15.84 14.21
N LYS A 141 -4.89 15.69 15.35
CA LYS A 141 -5.39 14.90 16.49
C LYS A 141 -6.79 15.32 16.95
N GLN A 142 -7.07 16.62 16.97
CA GLN A 142 -8.37 17.15 17.37
C GLN A 142 -9.47 16.80 16.35
N LEU A 143 -9.17 16.88 15.04
CA LEU A 143 -10.11 16.48 13.98
C LEU A 143 -10.38 14.98 13.98
N ILE A 144 -9.37 14.15 14.24
CA ILE A 144 -9.55 12.69 14.39
C ILE A 144 -10.44 12.39 15.60
N HIS A 145 -10.17 13.05 16.73
CA HIS A 145 -10.99 12.89 17.94
C HIS A 145 -12.44 13.32 17.70
N GLU A 146 -12.64 14.45 17.04
CA GLU A 146 -13.96 14.94 16.65
C GLU A 146 -14.67 13.94 15.72
N PHE A 147 -13.97 13.43 14.70
CA PHE A 147 -14.50 12.42 13.79
C PHE A 147 -14.91 11.14 14.51
N LEU A 148 -14.07 10.61 15.40
CA LEU A 148 -14.37 9.43 16.21
C LEU A 148 -15.52 9.68 17.20
N SER A 149 -15.69 10.92 17.67
CA SER A 149 -16.82 11.30 18.52
C SER A 149 -18.13 11.41 17.72
N LEU A 150 -18.06 11.92 16.48
CA LEU A 150 -19.17 12.04 15.56
C LEU A 150 -19.62 10.67 15.07
N SER A 151 -18.69 9.77 14.72
CA SER A 151 -19.01 8.40 14.27
C SER A 151 -19.69 7.55 15.34
N LYS A 152 -19.64 7.95 16.62
CA LYS A 152 -20.44 7.34 17.70
C LYS A 152 -21.89 7.82 17.72
N LYS A 153 -22.16 9.02 17.19
CA LYS A 153 -23.46 9.70 17.24
C LYS A 153 -24.20 9.67 15.90
N THR A 154 -23.46 9.66 14.80
CA THR A 154 -23.98 9.67 13.43
C THR A 154 -23.56 8.40 12.70
N ARG A 155 -24.41 7.97 11.78
CA ARG A 155 -24.22 6.72 11.02
C ARG A 155 -23.39 6.91 9.76
N ILE A 156 -23.45 8.12 9.21
CA ILE A 156 -22.73 8.52 8.01
C ILE A 156 -22.00 9.81 8.34
N VAL A 157 -20.73 9.86 7.98
CA VAL A 157 -19.92 11.07 8.03
C VAL A 157 -19.33 11.27 6.65
N ALA A 158 -19.59 12.44 6.06
CA ALA A 158 -19.00 12.82 4.79
C ALA A 158 -17.81 13.75 5.05
N ILE A 159 -16.68 13.50 4.38
CA ILE A 159 -15.51 14.39 4.40
C ILE A 159 -15.45 15.09 3.05
N ILE A 160 -15.73 16.40 3.05
CA ILE A 160 -15.75 17.22 1.84
C ILE A 160 -14.59 18.21 1.91
N GLY A 161 -13.94 18.47 0.77
CA GLY A 161 -12.85 19.42 0.69
C GLY A 161 -12.17 19.41 -0.66
N ILE A 162 -11.37 20.43 -0.92
CA ILE A 162 -10.63 20.60 -2.18
C ILE A 162 -9.68 19.40 -2.46
N PRO A 163 -9.34 19.12 -3.72
CA PRO A 163 -8.33 18.13 -4.07
C PRO A 163 -6.99 18.39 -3.36
N GLY A 164 -6.27 17.34 -2.97
CA GLY A 164 -4.95 17.46 -2.32
C GLY A 164 -4.94 17.86 -0.84
N VAL A 165 -6.09 18.22 -0.23
CA VAL A 165 -6.16 18.63 1.19
C VAL A 165 -5.91 17.47 2.18
N GLY A 166 -5.73 16.23 1.69
CA GLY A 166 -5.44 15.06 2.52
C GLY A 166 -6.67 14.44 3.18
N LYS A 167 -7.80 14.35 2.47
CA LYS A 167 -9.04 13.67 2.93
C LYS A 167 -8.80 12.17 3.15
N THR A 168 -8.26 11.50 2.14
CA THR A 168 -7.83 10.10 2.19
C THR A 168 -6.85 9.84 3.34
N SER A 169 -5.88 10.73 3.54
CA SER A 169 -4.92 10.61 4.65
C SER A 169 -5.61 10.71 6.02
N LEU A 170 -6.58 11.62 6.17
CA LEU A 170 -7.39 11.74 7.39
C LEU A 170 -8.22 10.47 7.62
N MET A 171 -8.91 9.96 6.59
CA MET A 171 -9.69 8.72 6.68
C MET A 171 -8.83 7.53 7.10
N LYS A 172 -7.62 7.41 6.54
CA LYS A 172 -6.65 6.36 6.91
C LYS A 172 -6.20 6.47 8.37
N GLN A 173 -5.94 7.69 8.86
CA GLN A 173 -5.59 7.93 10.26
C GLN A 173 -6.75 7.65 11.22
N VAL A 174 -8.00 7.88 10.80
CA VAL A 174 -9.16 7.46 11.59
C VAL A 174 -9.28 5.94 11.60
N ALA A 175 -9.15 5.30 10.44
CA ALA A 175 -9.26 3.85 10.30
C ALA A 175 -8.22 3.09 11.15
N SER A 176 -7.01 3.63 11.29
CA SER A 176 -5.97 3.02 12.15
C SER A 176 -6.28 3.07 13.65
N GLN A 177 -7.24 3.90 14.08
CA GLN A 177 -7.71 3.98 15.48
C GLN A 177 -8.90 3.06 15.75
N LEU A 178 -9.36 2.29 14.76
CA LEU A 178 -10.50 1.39 14.85
C LEU A 178 -10.03 -0.07 14.86
N GLU A 179 -10.92 -0.97 15.30
CA GLU A 179 -10.66 -2.41 15.26
C GLU A 179 -10.54 -2.88 13.80
N LEU A 180 -9.34 -3.28 13.39
CA LEU A 180 -9.00 -3.56 11.99
C LEU A 180 -9.92 -4.59 11.31
N ASN A 181 -10.38 -5.59 12.05
CA ASN A 181 -11.30 -6.61 11.57
C ASN A 181 -12.71 -6.06 11.27
N ARG A 182 -13.05 -4.88 11.78
CA ARG A 182 -14.35 -4.24 11.56
C ARG A 182 -14.31 -3.11 10.53
N VAL A 183 -13.16 -2.88 9.90
CA VAL A 183 -12.96 -1.81 8.93
C VAL A 183 -13.05 -2.36 7.51
N PHE A 184 -14.05 -1.90 6.77
CA PHE A 184 -14.16 -2.07 5.32
C PHE A 184 -13.67 -0.79 4.63
N TRP A 185 -12.86 -0.95 3.58
CA TRP A 185 -12.38 0.16 2.77
C TRP A 185 -12.64 -0.13 1.29
N TYR A 186 -13.25 0.83 0.61
CA TYR A 186 -13.51 0.78 -0.81
C TYR A 186 -13.12 2.10 -1.46
N GLU A 187 -12.19 2.05 -2.40
CA GLU A 187 -11.78 3.20 -3.19
C GLU A 187 -12.43 3.13 -4.58
N PHE A 188 -13.14 4.19 -4.96
CA PHE A 188 -13.77 4.26 -6.26
C PHE A 188 -12.73 4.55 -7.35
N HIS A 189 -12.71 3.70 -8.38
CA HIS A 189 -11.95 3.92 -9.60
C HIS A 189 -12.94 4.09 -10.77
N PRO A 190 -12.83 5.17 -11.59
CA PRO A 190 -13.83 5.50 -12.61
C PRO A 190 -14.14 4.36 -13.60
N GLU A 191 -13.15 3.54 -13.93
CA GLU A 191 -13.26 2.49 -14.94
C GLU A 191 -13.73 1.14 -14.38
N LEU A 192 -13.71 0.98 -13.06
CA LEU A 192 -13.89 -0.32 -12.38
C LEU A 192 -15.06 -0.33 -11.40
N ALA A 193 -15.59 0.86 -11.08
CA ALA A 193 -16.69 1.01 -10.15
C ALA A 193 -18.01 0.50 -10.75
N SER A 194 -18.44 -0.67 -10.28
CA SER A 194 -19.78 -1.19 -10.53
C SER A 194 -20.47 -1.58 -9.23
N LEU A 195 -21.80 -1.52 -9.20
CA LEU A 195 -22.58 -1.98 -8.05
C LEU A 195 -22.28 -3.46 -7.73
N ASN A 196 -22.16 -4.30 -8.75
CA ASN A 196 -21.84 -5.72 -8.57
C ASN A 196 -20.52 -5.94 -7.83
N HIS A 197 -19.48 -5.18 -8.21
CA HIS A 197 -18.18 -5.21 -7.57
C HIS A 197 -18.30 -4.84 -6.09
N ILE A 198 -18.87 -3.66 -5.78
CA ILE A 198 -19.10 -3.20 -4.39
C ILE A 198 -19.80 -4.27 -3.55
N LEU A 199 -20.87 -4.89 -4.08
CA LEU A 199 -21.64 -5.91 -3.36
C LEU A 199 -20.84 -7.19 -3.13
N ILE A 200 -20.01 -7.61 -4.09
CA ILE A 200 -19.12 -8.77 -3.94
C ILE A 200 -18.02 -8.47 -2.91
N THR A 201 -17.37 -7.30 -2.98
CA THR A 201 -16.33 -6.91 -2.01
C THR A 201 -16.91 -6.84 -0.59
N LEU A 202 -18.12 -6.30 -0.43
CA LEU A 202 -18.83 -6.25 0.86
C LEU A 202 -19.19 -7.66 1.36
N ALA A 203 -19.71 -8.53 0.50
CA ALA A 203 -20.02 -9.92 0.86
C ALA A 203 -18.78 -10.63 1.40
N GLN A 204 -17.66 -10.57 0.67
CA GLN A 204 -16.39 -11.18 1.09
C GLN A 204 -15.86 -10.59 2.40
N PHE A 205 -16.01 -9.27 2.60
CA PHE A 205 -15.60 -8.64 3.85
C PHE A 205 -16.40 -9.19 5.02
N ILE A 206 -17.73 -9.27 4.88
CA ILE A 206 -18.65 -9.76 5.92
C ILE A 206 -18.38 -11.24 6.23
N GLU A 207 -18.22 -12.09 5.21
CA GLU A 207 -17.94 -13.51 5.38
C GLU A 207 -16.70 -13.76 6.25
N LYS A 208 -15.65 -12.96 6.07
CA LYS A 208 -14.44 -13.08 6.88
C LYS A 208 -14.63 -12.75 8.35
N GLN A 209 -15.74 -12.11 8.71
CA GLN A 209 -16.06 -11.71 10.09
C GLN A 209 -17.04 -12.66 10.77
N ILE A 210 -17.65 -13.58 10.02
CA ILE A 210 -18.65 -14.53 10.54
C ILE A 210 -18.00 -15.92 10.61
N ASP A 211 -17.86 -16.48 11.81
CA ASP A 211 -17.31 -17.85 12.02
C ASP A 211 -18.25 -18.96 11.49
N ASN A 212 -19.51 -18.62 11.22
CA ASN A 212 -20.49 -19.53 10.63
C ASN A 212 -20.50 -19.37 9.11
N GLY A 213 -20.08 -20.43 8.40
CA GLY A 213 -19.81 -20.52 6.96
C GLY A 213 -20.94 -20.21 5.96
N ASP A 214 -21.70 -19.13 6.17
CA ASP A 214 -22.56 -18.55 5.15
C ASP A 214 -21.71 -18.02 4.00
N ASN A 215 -21.77 -18.72 2.87
CA ASN A 215 -21.01 -18.36 1.67
C ASN A 215 -21.80 -17.33 0.82
N LEU A 216 -21.99 -16.13 1.38
CA LEU A 216 -22.58 -14.97 0.71
C LEU A 216 -22.01 -14.71 -0.69
N THR A 217 -20.70 -14.85 -0.86
CA THR A 217 -19.99 -14.70 -2.13
C THR A 217 -20.43 -15.76 -3.13
N PHE A 218 -20.58 -17.02 -2.69
CA PHE A 218 -21.15 -18.07 -3.53
C PHE A 218 -22.60 -17.75 -3.89
N THR A 219 -23.44 -17.38 -2.92
CA THR A 219 -24.82 -16.96 -3.19
C THR A 219 -24.86 -15.89 -4.27
N PHE A 220 -24.01 -14.87 -4.20
CA PHE A 220 -23.99 -13.77 -5.16
C PHE A 220 -23.49 -14.17 -6.55
N LYS A 221 -22.72 -15.25 -6.65
CA LYS A 221 -22.18 -15.78 -7.91
C LYS A 221 -23.06 -16.86 -8.54
N SER A 222 -23.85 -17.58 -7.73
CA SER A 222 -24.57 -18.79 -8.16
C SER A 222 -26.08 -18.60 -8.30
N SER A 223 -26.64 -17.44 -7.94
CA SER A 223 -28.09 -17.23 -7.93
C SER A 223 -28.51 -16.05 -8.81
N GLU A 224 -29.70 -16.14 -9.39
CA GLU A 224 -30.33 -15.09 -10.20
C GLU A 224 -30.97 -14.01 -9.31
N LEU A 225 -30.21 -13.48 -8.35
CA LEU A 225 -30.72 -12.44 -7.46
C LEU A 225 -30.69 -11.08 -8.15
N SER A 226 -31.76 -10.30 -7.95
CA SER A 226 -31.80 -8.90 -8.38
C SER A 226 -30.81 -8.04 -7.56
N ASP A 227 -30.42 -6.88 -8.10
CA ASP A 227 -29.55 -5.94 -7.39
C ASP A 227 -30.16 -5.55 -6.03
N GLU A 228 -31.48 -5.33 -5.95
CA GLU A 228 -32.20 -5.00 -4.71
C GLU A 228 -32.14 -6.13 -3.67
N GLN A 229 -32.31 -7.38 -4.11
CA GLN A 229 -32.22 -8.54 -3.21
C GLN A 229 -30.80 -8.70 -2.66
N ARG A 230 -29.78 -8.49 -3.50
CA ARG A 230 -28.37 -8.55 -3.09
C ARG A 230 -28.04 -7.44 -2.10
N ILE A 231 -28.50 -6.22 -2.36
CA ILE A 231 -28.38 -5.09 -1.42
C ILE A 231 -29.06 -5.43 -0.09
N ALA A 232 -30.27 -5.98 -0.10
CA ALA A 232 -30.99 -6.35 1.11
C ALA A 232 -30.24 -7.42 1.94
N ILE A 233 -29.63 -8.42 1.29
CA ILE A 233 -28.79 -9.42 1.97
C ILE A 233 -27.56 -8.78 2.61
N ILE A 234 -26.86 -7.89 1.90
CA ILE A 234 -25.71 -7.16 2.45
C ILE A 234 -26.14 -6.36 3.67
N ILE A 235 -27.21 -5.57 3.57
CA ILE A 235 -27.68 -4.71 4.66
C ILE A 235 -28.11 -5.54 5.88
N LYS A 236 -28.82 -6.65 5.66
CA LYS A 236 -29.19 -7.58 6.74
C LYS A 236 -27.96 -8.02 7.54
N ASN A 237 -26.90 -8.44 6.85
CA ASN A 237 -25.68 -8.90 7.51
C ASN A 237 -24.87 -7.75 8.16
N LEU A 238 -24.83 -6.58 7.52
CA LEU A 238 -24.20 -5.40 8.09
C LEU A 238 -24.88 -4.93 9.38
N ASN A 239 -26.18 -5.19 9.54
CA ASN A 239 -26.93 -4.83 10.75
C ASN A 239 -26.70 -5.81 11.93
N HIS A 240 -26.07 -6.98 11.72
CA HIS A 240 -25.78 -7.92 12.81
C HIS A 240 -24.57 -7.52 13.67
N HIS A 241 -23.63 -6.77 13.10
CA HIS A 241 -22.40 -6.37 13.76
C HIS A 241 -22.09 -4.90 13.51
N ARG A 242 -21.22 -4.33 14.36
CA ARG A 242 -20.76 -2.96 14.18
C ARG A 242 -19.59 -2.93 13.21
N TYR A 243 -19.81 -2.43 12.01
CA TYR A 243 -18.78 -2.21 11.00
C TYR A 243 -18.49 -0.73 10.77
N TYR A 244 -17.28 -0.43 10.30
CA TYR A 244 -16.88 0.90 9.85
C TYR A 244 -16.56 0.82 8.36
N LEU A 245 -17.39 1.48 7.56
CA LEU A 245 -17.31 1.39 6.10
C LEU A 245 -16.78 2.70 5.54
N PHE A 246 -15.63 2.64 4.90
CA PHE A 246 -14.97 3.78 4.27
C PHE A 246 -15.11 3.68 2.76
N PHE A 247 -15.70 4.71 2.18
CA PHE A 247 -15.88 4.85 0.74
C PHE A 247 -15.10 6.09 0.30
N ASP A 248 -13.97 5.89 -0.37
CA ASP A 248 -13.07 6.97 -0.82
C ASP A 248 -13.25 7.28 -2.30
N SER A 249 -13.03 8.54 -2.67
CA SER A 249 -13.17 9.03 -4.05
C SER A 249 -14.57 8.87 -4.67
N VAL A 250 -15.63 8.97 -3.87
CA VAL A 250 -17.04 8.84 -4.32
C VAL A 250 -17.40 9.85 -5.41
N ASP A 251 -16.73 11.00 -5.47
CA ASP A 251 -16.90 12.01 -6.51
C ASP A 251 -16.59 11.47 -7.93
N LEU A 252 -15.76 10.43 -8.03
CA LEU A 252 -15.37 9.83 -9.31
C LEU A 252 -16.49 9.03 -10.00
N ILE A 253 -17.62 8.81 -9.32
CA ILE A 253 -18.75 8.02 -9.82
C ILE A 253 -20.07 8.81 -9.87
N GLU A 254 -20.01 10.15 -9.87
CA GLU A 254 -21.14 11.10 -9.79
C GLU A 254 -22.21 11.00 -10.90
N LYS A 255 -22.27 9.90 -11.66
CA LYS A 255 -23.27 9.66 -12.71
C LYS A 255 -23.75 8.21 -12.78
N ASN A 256 -23.38 7.36 -11.81
CA ASN A 256 -23.79 5.96 -11.82
C ASN A 256 -25.07 5.78 -10.99
N SER A 257 -26.22 5.81 -11.67
CA SER A 257 -27.55 5.72 -11.04
C SER A 257 -27.75 4.48 -10.18
N LYS A 258 -27.09 3.36 -10.50
CA LYS A 258 -27.13 2.14 -9.68
C LYS A 258 -26.39 2.32 -8.36
N ILE A 259 -25.22 2.95 -8.38
CA ILE A 259 -24.44 3.19 -7.16
C ILE A 259 -25.09 4.28 -6.31
N GLU A 260 -25.65 5.32 -6.92
CA GLU A 260 -26.46 6.33 -6.23
C GLU A 260 -27.68 5.70 -5.54
N SER A 261 -28.41 4.83 -6.26
CA SER A 261 -29.53 4.06 -5.71
C SER A 261 -29.09 3.20 -4.53
N PHE A 262 -27.95 2.51 -4.68
CA PHE A 262 -27.35 1.76 -3.58
C PHE A 262 -27.10 2.66 -2.37
N PHE A 263 -26.40 3.79 -2.49
CA PHE A 263 -26.14 4.67 -1.34
C PHE A 263 -27.42 5.28 -0.75
N SER A 264 -28.45 5.50 -1.55
CA SER A 264 -29.77 5.95 -1.08
C SER A 264 -30.46 4.89 -0.22
N ILE A 265 -30.51 3.64 -0.70
CA ILE A 265 -31.04 2.50 0.05
C ILE A 265 -30.17 2.27 1.30
N PHE A 266 -28.86 2.29 1.15
CA PHE A 266 -27.90 2.09 2.24
C PHE A 266 -28.07 3.11 3.36
N LYS A 267 -28.24 4.39 3.01
CA LYS A 267 -28.50 5.47 3.96
C LYS A 267 -29.83 5.28 4.70
N THR A 268 -30.82 4.70 4.04
CA THR A 268 -32.17 4.51 4.60
C THR A 268 -32.24 3.26 5.46
N GLU A 269 -31.66 2.15 5.02
CA GLU A 269 -31.87 0.79 5.55
C GLU A 269 -30.78 0.33 6.53
N VAL A 270 -29.58 0.92 6.49
CA VAL A 270 -28.54 0.60 7.48
C VAL A 270 -28.92 1.19 8.83
N ASN A 271 -29.22 0.29 9.78
CA ASN A 271 -29.71 0.55 11.12
C ASN A 271 -31.08 1.27 11.22
N THR A 272 -31.93 1.28 10.20
CA THR A 272 -33.38 1.45 10.47
C THR A 272 -33.89 0.18 11.11
N LYS A 273 -34.34 0.30 12.36
CA LYS A 273 -34.98 -0.72 13.19
C LYS A 273 -34.06 -1.68 13.96
N HIS A 274 -33.85 -1.30 15.22
CA HIS A 274 -33.99 -2.16 16.40
C HIS A 274 -35.43 -2.72 16.59
N ASN A 275 -36.24 -2.79 15.52
CA ASN A 275 -37.67 -3.10 15.57
C ASN A 275 -38.02 -4.14 14.50
N PHE A 276 -37.55 -5.37 14.64
CA PHE A 276 -38.28 -6.53 14.13
C PHE A 276 -38.17 -7.66 15.16
N TYR A 277 -39.24 -7.74 15.94
CA TYR A 277 -39.82 -8.87 16.70
C TYR A 277 -38.96 -10.09 17.01
N GLN A 278 -38.85 -10.35 18.33
CA GLN A 278 -38.90 -11.70 18.92
C GLN A 278 -40.15 -12.45 18.47
#